data_AF-A0AA88MII6-F1
#
_entry.id   AF-A0AA88MII6-F1
#
_cell.length_a   1.000
_cell.length_b   1.000
_cell.length_c   1.000
_cell.angle_alpha   90.00
_cell.angle_beta   90.00
_cell.angle_gamma   90.00
#
_symmetry.space_group_name_H-M   'P 1'
#
loop_
_entity.id
_entity.type
_entity.pdbx_description
1 polymer ?
#
loop_
_entity_poly.entity_id
_entity_poly.type
_entity_poly.pdbx_seq_one_letter_code
_entity_poly.pdbx_strand_id
1 'polypeptide(L)' 'MPGGEMTNAQLIQQIALLRWITGQDKVDAYKRECIQSIAEFVRQNPQAAQAQINAEVEKRVLVFAAQVKALEKAPLL' A
#
# COMPACT_ATOMS: atom_id res chain seq x y z
N MET A 1 -10.99 40.17 14.19
CA MET A 1 -10.86 38.74 14.54
C MET A 1 -9.96 38.11 13.48
N PRO A 2 -8.81 37.50 13.81
CA PRO A 2 -7.95 36.91 12.79
C PRO A 2 -8.52 35.55 12.41
N GLY A 3 -9.19 35.50 11.26
CA GLY A 3 -9.67 34.27 10.66
C GLY A 3 -8.52 33.54 9.96
N GLY A 4 -8.07 32.44 10.55
CA GLY A 4 -8.06 31.13 9.89
C GLY A 4 -7.31 30.94 8.57
N GLU A 5 -6.23 31.66 8.29
CA GLU A 5 -5.31 31.27 7.22
C GLU A 5 -4.40 30.12 7.72
N MET A 6 -4.92 28.89 7.63
CA MET A 6 -4.10 27.70 7.86
C MET A 6 -3.04 27.63 6.76
N THR A 7 -1.79 27.84 7.14
CA THR A 7 -0.68 27.84 6.18
C THR A 7 -0.59 26.49 5.46
N ASN A 8 -0.21 26.49 4.18
CA ASN A 8 -0.07 25.26 3.40
C ASN A 8 0.84 24.22 4.09
N ALA A 9 1.84 24.66 4.85
CA ALA A 9 2.70 23.78 5.65
C ALA A 9 1.93 23.03 6.76
N GLN A 10 1.01 23.70 7.46
CA GLN A 10 0.19 23.09 8.51
C GLN A 10 -0.82 22.08 7.93
N LEU A 11 -1.36 22.34 6.75
CA LEU A 11 -2.21 21.38 6.02
C LEU A 11 -1.44 20.12 5.66
N ILE A 12 -0.22 20.26 5.13
CA ILE A 12 0.64 19.12 4.77
C ILE A 12 0.98 18.28 6.00
N GLN A 13 1.29 18.92 7.15
CA GLN A 13 1.56 18.21 8.39
C GLN A 13 0.34 17.42 8.91
N GLN A 14 -0.85 18.02 8.87
CA GLN A 14 -2.08 17.30 9.26
C GLN A 14 -2.37 16.10 8.35
N ILE A 15 -2.18 16.24 7.04
CA ILE A 15 -2.38 15.13 6.09
C ILE A 15 -1.36 14.01 6.35
N ALA A 16 -0.10 14.34 6.63
CA ALA A 16 0.93 13.34 6.95
C ALA A 16 0.58 12.56 8.23
N LEU A 17 0.14 13.26 9.28
CA LEU A 17 -0.31 12.63 10.52
C LEU A 17 -1.52 11.72 10.28
N LEU A 18 -2.50 12.16 9.50
CA LEU A 18 -3.66 11.34 9.16
C LEU A 18 -3.25 10.08 8.39
N ARG A 19 -2.37 10.18 7.38
CA ARG A 19 -1.88 9.02 6.61
C ARG A 19 -1.07 8.05 7.46
N TRP A 20 -0.34 8.55 8.46
CA TRP A 20 0.35 7.72 9.43
C TRP A 20 -0.63 7.00 10.36
N ILE A 21 -1.61 7.70 10.94
CA ILE A 21 -2.63 7.14 11.84
C ILE A 21 -3.50 6.11 11.11
N THR A 22 -3.92 6.39 9.87
CA THR A 22 -4.72 5.45 9.07
C THR A 22 -3.91 4.29 8.50
N GLY A 23 -2.58 4.28 8.70
CA GLY A 23 -1.69 3.27 8.13
C GLY A 23 -1.60 3.31 6.61
N GLN A 24 -2.07 4.39 5.98
CA GLN A 24 -2.14 4.54 4.53
C GLN A 24 -0.75 4.41 3.88
N ASP A 25 0.29 4.93 4.53
CA ASP A 25 1.67 4.78 4.04
C ASP A 25 2.13 3.32 4.02
N LYS A 26 1.70 2.50 4.99
CA LYS A 26 2.02 1.06 5.03
C LYS A 26 1.21 0.28 3.99
N VAL A 27 -0.07 0.60 3.83
CA VAL A 27 -0.91 0.01 2.78
C VAL A 27 -0.35 0.33 1.38
N ASP A 28 0.08 1.57 1.15
CA ASP A 28 0.70 1.99 -0.10
C ASP A 28 2.03 1.26 -0.36
N ALA A 29 2.83 1.02 0.69
CA ALA A 29 4.05 0.21 0.60
C ALA A 29 3.75 -1.24 0.20
N TYR A 30 2.79 -1.90 0.85
CA TYR A 30 2.40 -3.28 0.53
C TYR A 30 1.80 -3.41 -0.88
N LYS A 31 1.02 -2.41 -1.33
CA LYS A 31 0.53 -2.36 -2.72
C LYS A 31 1.69 -2.32 -3.71
N ARG A 32 2.69 -1.47 -3.46
CA ARG A 32 3.87 -1.34 -4.33
C ARG A 32 4.66 -2.66 -4.37
N GLU A 33 4.88 -3.29 -3.22
CA GLU A 33 5.56 -4.59 -3.13
C GLU A 33 4.82 -5.68 -3.91
N CYS A 34 3.50 -5.77 -3.77
CA CYS A 34 2.67 -6.72 -4.51
C CYS A 34 2.82 -6.56 -6.03
N ILE A 35 2.66 -5.32 -6.53
CA ILE A 35 2.78 -5.01 -7.96
C ILE A 35 4.20 -5.31 -8.46
N GLN A 36 5.22 -4.89 -7.71
CA GLN A 36 6.62 -5.10 -8.10
C GLN A 36 6.96 -6.59 -8.18
N SER A 37 6.45 -7.39 -7.24
CA SER A 37 6.67 -8.84 -7.24
C SER A 37 5.99 -9.54 -8.42
N ILE A 38 4.78 -9.12 -8.79
CA ILE A 38 4.08 -9.63 -10.00
C ILE A 38 4.85 -9.22 -11.26
N ALA A 39 5.26 -7.96 -11.36
CA ALA A 39 6.01 -7.45 -12.50
C ALA A 39 7.35 -8.19 -12.68
N GLU A 40 8.03 -8.48 -11.57
CA GLU A 40 9.25 -9.27 -11.57
C GLU A 40 9.01 -10.71 -12.03
N PHE A 41 7.93 -11.36 -11.58
CA PHE A 41 7.57 -12.70 -12.04
C PHE A 41 7.36 -12.73 -13.56
N VAL A 42 6.60 -11.78 -14.11
CA VAL A 42 6.36 -11.69 -15.56
C VAL A 42 7.66 -11.44 -16.32
N ARG A 43 8.54 -10.57 -15.80
CA ARG A 43 9.85 -10.29 -16.40
C ARG A 43 10.75 -11.53 -16.44
N GLN A 44 10.74 -12.32 -15.38
CA GLN A 44 11.55 -13.54 -15.27
C GLN A 44 10.96 -14.72 -16.05
N ASN A 45 9.65 -14.70 -16.34
CA ASN A 45 8.94 -15.77 -17.02
C ASN A 45 8.19 -15.23 -18.25
N PRO A 46 8.90 -14.77 -19.31
CA PRO A 46 8.28 -14.14 -20.48
C PRO A 46 7.36 -15.07 -21.28
N GLN A 47 7.48 -16.39 -21.09
CA GLN A 47 6.64 -17.42 -21.73
C GLN A 47 5.59 -18.00 -20.78
N ALA A 48 5.42 -17.42 -19.58
CA ALA A 48 4.42 -17.90 -18.63
C ALA A 48 3.03 -17.92 -19.26
N ALA A 49 2.34 -19.05 -19.13
CA ALA A 49 0.96 -19.15 -19.58
C ALA A 49 0.07 -18.24 -18.73
N GLN A 50 -1.04 -17.75 -19.29
CA GLN A 50 -1.98 -16.88 -18.57
C GLN A 50 -2.44 -17.48 -17.23
N ALA A 51 -2.65 -18.80 -17.17
CA ALA A 51 -3.02 -19.49 -15.93
C ALA A 51 -1.92 -19.39 -14.85
N GLN A 52 -0.64 -19.42 -15.23
CA GLN A 52 0.48 -19.26 -14.30
C GLN A 52 0.59 -17.82 -13.80
N ILE A 53 0.38 -16.85 -14.69
CA ILE A 53 0.33 -15.43 -14.32
C ILE A 53 -0.83 -15.20 -13.34
N ASN A 54 -2.02 -15.72 -13.63
CA ASN A 54 -3.19 -15.59 -12.76
C ASN A 54 -2.93 -16.21 -11.37
N ALA A 55 -2.35 -17.40 -11.31
CA ALA A 55 -2.02 -18.06 -10.04
C ALA A 55 -1.00 -17.26 -9.22
N GLU A 56 0.01 -16.66 -9.87
CA GLU A 56 0.97 -15.81 -9.17
C GLU A 56 0.32 -14.52 -8.68
N VAL A 57 -0.53 -13.87 -9.50
CA VAL A 57 -1.29 -12.68 -9.09
C VAL A 57 -2.15 -13.00 -7.88
N GLU A 58 -2.91 -14.09 -7.91
CA GLU A 58 -3.77 -14.51 -6.79
C GLU A 58 -2.95 -14.73 -5.51
N LYS A 59 -1.84 -15.46 -5.62
CA LYS A 59 -0.90 -15.68 -4.51
C LYS A 59 -0.38 -14.37 -3.91
N ARG A 60 0.05 -13.41 -4.74
CA ARG A 60 0.58 -12.12 -4.26
C ARG A 60 -0.50 -11.25 -3.64
N VAL A 61 -1.71 -11.27 -4.19
CA VAL A 61 -2.87 -10.58 -3.62
C VAL A 61 -3.26 -11.15 -2.26
N LEU A 62 -3.19 -12.48 -2.07
CA LEU A 62 -3.45 -13.10 -0.77
C LEU A 62 -2.43 -12.66 0.30
N VAL A 63 -1.15 -12.57 -0.06
CA VAL A 63 -0.10 -12.05 0.85
C VAL A 63 -0.38 -10.58 1.20
N PHE A 64 -0.68 -9.74 0.21
CA PHE A 64 -1.05 -8.35 0.42
C PHE A 64 -2.25 -8.21 1.36
N ALA A 65 -3.31 -8.99 1.14
CA ALA A 65 -4.50 -8.98 2.00
C ALA A 65 -4.16 -9.37 3.45
N ALA A 66 -3.28 -10.36 3.65
CA ALA A 66 -2.82 -10.74 4.98
C ALA A 66 -2.01 -9.63 5.66
N GLN A 67 -1.12 -8.95 4.92
CA GLN A 67 -0.35 -7.81 5.42
C GLN A 67 -1.25 -6.63 5.81
N VAL A 68 -2.25 -6.28 4.99
CA VAL A 68 -3.22 -5.21 5.31
C VAL A 68 -4.04 -5.56 6.55
N LYS A 69 -4.55 -6.80 6.64
CA LYS A 69 -5.29 -7.27 7.82
C LYS A 69 -4.45 -7.25 9.10
N ALA A 70 -3.14 -7.44 8.99
CA ALA A 70 -2.24 -7.32 10.14
C ALA A 70 -2.10 -5.87 10.62
N LEU A 71 -2.22 -4.87 9.72
CA LEU A 71 -2.22 -3.45 10.10
C LEU A 71 -3.47 -3.07 10.89
N GLU A 72 -4.64 -3.62 10.55
CA GLU A 72 -5.89 -3.39 11.29
C GLU A 72 -5.83 -3.88 12.74
N LYS A 73 -5.00 -4.89 13.01
CA LYS A 73 -4.80 -5.46 14.35
C LYS A 73 -3.62 -4.86 15.09
N ALA A 74 -2.80 -4.04 14.43
CA ALA A 74 -1.67 -3.41 15.08
C ALA A 74 -2.18 -2.28 16.00
N PRO A 75 -1.70 -2.19 17.25
CA PRO A 75 -2.07 -1.09 18.14
C PRO A 75 -1.75 0.24 17.47
N LEU A 76 -2.74 1.13 17.43
CA LEU A 76 -2.53 2.55 17.21
C LEU A 76 -1.79 3.05 18.47
N LEU A 77 -0.45 3.07 18.42
CA LEU A 77 0.36 3.72 19.44
C LEU A 77 0.10 5.23 19.43
#